data_AF-A0A0S3TDQ8-F1
#
_entry.id   AF-A0A0S3TDQ8-F1
#
_cell.length_a   1.000
_cell.length_b   1.000
_cell.length_c   1.000
_cell.angle_alpha   90.00
_cell.angle_beta   90.00
_cell.angle_gamma   90.00
#
_symmetry.space_group_name_H-M   'P 1'
#
loop_
_entity.id
_entity.type
_entity.pdbx_description
1 polymer ?
#
loop_
_entity_poly.entity_id
_entity_poly.type
_entity_poly.pdbx_seq_one_letter_code
_entity_poly.pdbx_strand_id
1 'polypeptide(L)'
;MGFVSTLIDLSQGILFVESPCCKERLQITLESNVYEDAIEDIELYGQRYEVYSYDNETNAWFSEAIGRTCSLLRYSSFNQDFMLKKIKGAATCRDMKNKLNFANEAQFLLVSEESVCDLNRRLSSDVQKGISGKAMVQVSASRFRPNLVVSGGRPYAEDGWRYIRIGNKHFSVSSNNLLYGMIEQISYY
;
A
#
# COMPACT_ATOMS: atom_id res chain seq x y z
N MET A 1 3.86 17.76 -10.92
CA MET A 1 4.08 16.34 -10.53
C MET A 1 2.95 15.55 -11.17
N GLY A 2 3.29 14.53 -11.96
CA GLY A 2 2.32 13.64 -12.59
C GLY A 2 1.40 13.02 -11.55
N PHE A 3 0.12 13.35 -11.61
CA PHE A 3 -0.88 12.78 -10.72
C PHE A 3 -1.40 11.53 -11.40
N VAL A 4 -1.19 10.36 -10.78
CA VAL A 4 -1.73 9.09 -11.28
C VAL A 4 -2.88 8.69 -10.36
N SER A 5 -4.08 8.55 -10.91
CA SER A 5 -5.26 8.02 -10.24
C SER A 5 -5.54 6.61 -10.71
N THR A 6 -6.05 5.78 -9.81
CA THR A 6 -6.32 4.37 -10.06
C THR A 6 -7.72 4.00 -9.61
N LEU A 7 -8.41 3.16 -10.39
CA LEU A 7 -9.69 2.57 -10.06
C LEU A 7 -9.65 1.08 -10.38
N ILE A 8 -10.01 0.23 -9.43
CA ILE A 8 -10.10 -1.22 -9.64
C ILE A 8 -11.57 -1.59 -9.81
N ASP A 9 -11.91 -2.16 -10.96
CA ASP A 9 -13.19 -2.83 -11.19
C ASP A 9 -12.99 -4.34 -11.03
N LEU A 10 -13.43 -4.87 -9.89
CA LEU A 10 -13.34 -6.30 -9.58
C LEU A 10 -14.30 -7.16 -10.41
N SER A 11 -15.41 -6.59 -10.91
CA SER A 11 -16.36 -7.33 -11.74
C SER A 11 -15.79 -7.63 -13.12
N GLN A 12 -14.98 -6.72 -13.63
CA GLN A 12 -14.27 -6.86 -14.91
C GLN A 12 -12.85 -7.41 -14.74
N GLY A 13 -12.30 -7.39 -13.52
CA GLY A 13 -10.91 -7.75 -13.26
C GLY A 13 -9.93 -6.77 -13.89
N ILE A 14 -10.27 -5.48 -13.93
CA ILE A 14 -9.47 -4.44 -14.61
C ILE A 14 -9.05 -3.35 -13.61
N LEU A 15 -7.78 -2.98 -13.67
CA LEU A 15 -7.25 -1.75 -13.08
C LEU A 15 -7.23 -0.65 -14.16
N PHE A 16 -8.04 0.38 -13.96
CA PHE A 16 -8.00 1.61 -14.73
C PHE A 16 -6.97 2.57 -14.10
N VAL A 17 -6.12 3.14 -14.93
CA VAL A 17 -5.10 4.11 -14.52
C VAL A 17 -5.24 5.37 -15.38
N GLU A 18 -5.26 6.52 -14.72
CA GLU A 18 -5.50 7.82 -15.34
C GLU A 18 -4.44 8.82 -14.90
N SER A 19 -4.09 9.75 -15.78
CA SER A 19 -3.17 10.84 -15.49
C SER A 19 -3.55 12.06 -16.32
N PRO A 20 -3.55 13.29 -15.76
CA PRO A 20 -3.75 14.51 -16.54
C PRO A 20 -2.70 14.73 -17.64
N CYS A 21 -1.56 14.06 -17.53
CA CYS A 21 -0.48 14.14 -18.51
C CYS A 21 -0.72 13.20 -19.72
N CYS A 22 -1.63 12.23 -19.61
CA CYS A 22 -1.89 11.22 -20.64
C CYS A 22 -3.27 11.46 -21.26
N LYS A 23 -3.38 11.31 -22.58
CA LYS A 23 -4.64 11.56 -23.30
C LYS A 23 -5.71 10.51 -23.02
N GLU A 24 -5.29 9.26 -22.87
CA GLU A 24 -6.16 8.12 -22.70
C GLU A 24 -5.87 7.42 -21.37
N ARG A 25 -6.91 6.82 -20.80
CA ARG A 25 -6.78 5.96 -19.62
C ARG A 25 -6.13 4.64 -20.01
N LEU A 26 -5.22 4.16 -19.19
CA LEU A 26 -4.62 2.85 -19.33
C LEU A 26 -5.51 1.79 -18.64
N GLN A 27 -5.63 0.63 -19.26
CA GLN A 27 -6.39 -0.51 -18.72
C GLN A 27 -5.44 -1.69 -18.54
N ILE A 28 -5.35 -2.19 -17.31
CA ILE A 28 -4.50 -3.32 -16.95
C ILE A 28 -5.38 -4.44 -16.42
N THR A 29 -5.40 -5.57 -17.11
CA THR A 29 -6.12 -6.77 -16.64
C THR A 29 -5.39 -7.39 -15.45
N LEU A 30 -6.11 -7.64 -14.35
CA LEU A 30 -5.55 -8.15 -13.10
C LEU A 30 -5.14 -9.63 -13.20
N GLU A 31 -5.93 -10.41 -13.93
CA GLU A 31 -5.72 -11.86 -14.14
C GLU A 31 -4.98 -12.17 -15.44
N SER A 32 -4.42 -11.18 -16.13
CA SER A 32 -3.54 -11.47 -17.26
C SER A 32 -2.46 -12.42 -16.76
N ASN A 33 -2.47 -13.64 -17.29
CA ASN A 33 -1.34 -14.55 -17.28
C ASN A 33 -0.20 -13.74 -17.87
N VAL A 34 0.61 -13.10 -17.01
CA VAL A 34 1.80 -12.41 -17.47
C VAL A 34 2.62 -13.53 -18.07
N TYR A 35 2.74 -13.49 -19.40
CA TYR A 35 3.41 -14.51 -20.19
C TYR A 35 4.69 -14.94 -19.45
N GLU A 36 4.93 -16.26 -19.39
CA GLU A 36 6.04 -16.92 -18.69
C GLU A 36 7.45 -16.41 -19.11
N ASP A 37 7.54 -15.41 -19.98
CA ASP A 37 8.73 -15.06 -20.74
C ASP A 37 9.53 -13.85 -20.21
N ALA A 38 9.13 -13.20 -19.11
CA ALA A 38 9.93 -12.10 -18.54
C ALA A 38 9.82 -12.00 -17.01
N ILE A 39 10.17 -13.08 -16.31
CA ILE A 39 10.54 -12.96 -14.90
C ILE A 39 11.93 -12.33 -14.84
N GLU A 40 11.99 -11.12 -14.30
CA GLU A 40 13.25 -10.42 -14.02
C GLU A 40 13.57 -10.47 -12.53
N ASP A 41 14.86 -10.58 -12.22
CA ASP A 41 15.37 -10.42 -10.85
C ASP A 41 15.74 -8.95 -10.62
N ILE A 42 15.08 -8.30 -9.66
CA ILE A 42 15.43 -6.95 -9.24
C ILE A 42 15.94 -6.94 -7.79
N GLU A 43 16.86 -6.03 -7.49
CA GLU A 43 17.32 -5.79 -6.13
C GLU A 43 16.75 -4.46 -5.61
N LEU A 44 15.95 -4.54 -4.54
CA LEU A 44 15.41 -3.38 -3.83
C LEU A 44 15.79 -3.49 -2.35
N TYR A 45 16.47 -2.46 -1.83
CA TYR A 45 16.91 -2.42 -0.43
C TYR A 45 17.71 -3.65 0.02
N GLY A 46 18.52 -4.24 -0.88
CA GLY A 46 19.32 -5.43 -0.59
C GLY A 46 18.51 -6.74 -0.56
N GLN A 47 17.25 -6.71 -0.97
CA GLN A 47 16.40 -7.89 -1.14
C GLN A 47 16.16 -8.14 -2.64
N ARG A 48 16.16 -9.41 -3.04
CA ARG A 48 15.87 -9.81 -4.42
C ARG A 48 14.40 -10.15 -4.59
N TYR A 49 13.81 -9.70 -5.68
CA TYR A 49 12.43 -9.94 -6.04
C TYR A 49 12.34 -10.44 -7.46
N GLU A 50 11.60 -11.53 -7.65
CA GLU A 50 11.13 -11.98 -8.96
C GLU A 50 9.93 -11.10 -9.36
N VAL A 51 10.01 -10.46 -10.52
CA VAL A 51 8.97 -9.56 -11.02
C VAL A 51 8.58 -9.88 -12.45
N TYR A 52 7.34 -9.53 -12.75
CA TYR A 52 6.81 -9.45 -14.09
C TYR A 52 6.94 -8.02 -14.63
N SER A 53 7.51 -7.91 -15.81
CA SER A 53 7.53 -6.68 -16.59
C SER A 53 6.26 -6.54 -17.43
N TYR A 54 5.74 -5.32 -17.51
CA TYR A 54 4.68 -4.99 -18.47
C TYR A 54 5.26 -4.65 -19.83
N ASP A 55 4.39 -4.64 -20.84
CA ASP A 55 4.73 -4.33 -22.21
C ASP A 55 5.15 -2.86 -22.40
N ASN A 56 5.73 -2.56 -23.55
CA ASN A 56 6.27 -1.24 -23.86
C ASN A 56 5.20 -0.14 -23.88
N GLU A 57 3.95 -0.44 -24.24
CA GLU A 57 2.86 0.54 -24.24
C GLU A 57 2.52 0.97 -22.81
N THR A 58 2.37 0.00 -21.90
CA THR A 58 2.18 0.25 -20.47
C THR A 58 3.33 1.08 -19.90
N ASN A 59 4.58 0.70 -20.18
CA ASN A 59 5.76 1.42 -19.66
C ASN A 59 5.88 2.84 -20.22
N ALA A 60 5.54 3.04 -21.50
CA ALA A 60 5.50 4.35 -22.13
C ALA A 60 4.44 5.25 -21.48
N TRP A 61 3.24 4.70 -21.20
CA TRP A 61 2.18 5.42 -20.52
C TRP A 61 2.62 5.92 -19.14
N PHE A 62 3.25 5.08 -18.32
CA PHE A 62 3.76 5.50 -17.01
C PHE A 62 4.91 6.51 -17.14
N SER A 63 5.76 6.35 -18.14
CA SER A 63 6.86 7.28 -18.41
C SER A 63 6.35 8.67 -18.76
N GLU A 64 5.30 8.75 -19.59
CA GLU A 64 4.60 10.00 -19.92
C GLU A 64 3.90 10.59 -18.69
N ALA A 65 3.16 9.77 -17.95
CA ALA A 65 2.42 10.20 -16.77
C ALA A 65 3.34 10.82 -15.71
N ILE A 66 4.50 10.20 -15.45
CA ILE A 66 5.46 10.62 -14.41
C ILE A 66 6.42 11.69 -14.94
N GLY A 67 6.64 11.76 -16.26
CA GLY A 67 7.57 12.68 -16.91
C GLY A 67 9.04 12.24 -16.87
N ARG A 68 9.29 10.93 -16.71
CA ARG A 68 10.63 10.32 -16.76
C ARG A 68 10.52 8.88 -17.23
N THR A 69 11.55 8.36 -17.89
CA THR A 69 11.61 6.96 -18.30
C THR A 69 11.51 6.04 -17.08
N CYS A 70 10.52 5.15 -17.07
CA CYS A 70 10.31 4.14 -16.03
C CYS A 70 9.50 2.95 -16.57
N SER A 71 9.61 1.83 -15.87
CA SER A 71 8.83 0.62 -16.15
C SER A 71 7.93 0.28 -14.98
N LEU A 72 6.74 -0.23 -15.28
CA LEU A 72 5.85 -0.83 -14.29
C LEU A 72 6.28 -2.29 -14.08
N LEU A 73 6.40 -2.69 -12.82
CA LEU A 73 6.76 -4.05 -12.42
C LEU A 73 5.71 -4.60 -11.46
N ARG A 74 5.35 -5.88 -11.63
CA ARG A 74 4.45 -6.61 -10.73
C ARG A 74 5.21 -7.72 -10.02
N TYR A 75 5.15 -7.75 -8.69
CA TYR A 75 5.76 -8.82 -7.91
C TYR A 75 5.17 -10.19 -8.25
N SER A 76 6.04 -11.18 -8.50
CA SER A 76 5.65 -12.56 -8.72
C SER A 76 5.46 -13.30 -7.40
N SER A 77 4.26 -13.84 -7.20
CA SER A 77 3.90 -14.57 -5.97
C SER A 77 4.06 -16.09 -6.12
N PHE A 78 4.63 -16.60 -7.22
CA PHE A 78 4.66 -18.05 -7.53
C PHE A 78 5.30 -18.92 -6.43
N ASN A 79 6.12 -18.33 -5.55
CA ASN A 79 6.77 -19.03 -4.44
C ASN A 79 6.06 -18.90 -3.07
N GLN A 80 4.92 -18.19 -2.96
CA GLN A 80 4.23 -18.06 -1.67
C GLN A 80 3.62 -19.39 -1.17
N ASP A 81 3.18 -20.25 -2.09
CA ASP A 81 2.57 -21.55 -1.73
C ASP A 81 3.57 -22.54 -1.11
N PHE A 82 4.85 -22.45 -1.49
CA PHE A 82 5.93 -23.25 -0.90
C PHE A 82 6.28 -22.78 0.53
N MET A 83 6.18 -21.47 0.79
CA MET A 83 6.49 -20.86 2.09
C MET A 83 5.36 -21.00 3.11
N LEU A 84 4.10 -21.08 2.66
CA LEU A 84 2.94 -21.33 3.54
C LEU A 84 2.96 -22.75 4.14
N LYS A 85 3.41 -23.76 3.38
CA LYS A 85 3.50 -25.15 3.85
C LYS A 85 4.56 -25.36 4.95
N LYS A 86 5.60 -24.52 5.02
CA LYS A 86 6.71 -24.69 5.97
C LYS A 86 6.42 -24.07 7.34
N ILE A 87 5.46 -23.17 7.45
CA ILE A 87 5.11 -22.47 8.70
C ILE A 87 3.98 -23.22 9.40
N LYS A 88 4.29 -24.43 9.87
CA LYS A 88 3.50 -25.16 10.89
C LYS A 88 4.02 -24.87 12.29
N GLY A 89 4.33 -23.60 12.57
CA GLY A 89 4.83 -23.13 13.87
C GLY A 89 4.45 -21.65 14.07
N ALA A 90 4.36 -21.21 15.32
CA ALA A 90 3.96 -19.86 15.70
C ALA A 90 4.80 -18.81 14.95
N ALA A 91 4.21 -18.22 13.90
CA ALA A 91 4.89 -17.29 13.01
C ALA A 91 5.30 -16.05 13.79
N THR A 92 6.60 -15.75 13.81
CA THR A 92 7.09 -14.51 14.43
C THR A 92 6.84 -13.32 13.50
N CYS A 93 6.82 -12.10 14.03
CA CYS A 93 6.71 -10.87 13.22
C CYS A 93 7.81 -10.78 12.15
N ARG A 94 8.96 -11.44 12.37
CA ARG A 94 10.08 -11.51 11.42
C ARG A 94 9.76 -12.41 10.23
N ASP A 95 9.02 -13.49 10.45
CA ASP A 95 8.62 -14.44 9.40
C ASP A 95 7.54 -13.85 8.46
N MET A 96 6.78 -12.86 8.93
CA MET A 96 5.83 -12.11 8.09
C MET A 96 6.50 -10.99 7.27
N LYS A 97 7.61 -10.39 7.72
CA LYS A 97 8.37 -9.42 6.92
C LYS A 97 8.92 -10.04 5.63
N ASN A 98 9.33 -11.30 5.67
CA ASN A 98 9.75 -12.07 4.48
C ASN A 98 8.61 -12.41 3.50
N LYS A 99 7.36 -11.98 3.79
CA LYS A 99 6.18 -12.17 2.92
C LYS A 99 5.60 -10.86 2.40
N LEU A 100 6.23 -9.74 2.71
CA LEU A 100 5.83 -8.45 2.16
C LEU A 100 6.37 -8.35 0.73
N ASN A 101 5.54 -7.85 -0.19
CA ASN A 101 5.97 -7.49 -1.54
C ASN A 101 6.87 -6.23 -1.45
N PHE A 102 6.63 -5.22 -2.28
CA PHE A 102 7.31 -3.92 -2.17
C PHE A 102 6.84 -3.04 -0.99
N ALA A 103 6.14 -3.61 -0.02
CA ALA A 103 5.67 -2.88 1.16
C ALA A 103 6.81 -2.68 2.17
N ASN A 104 6.89 -1.49 2.77
CA ASN A 104 8.04 -1.08 3.57
C ASN A 104 8.15 -1.84 4.91
N GLU A 105 7.07 -1.92 5.69
CA GLU A 105 7.14 -2.46 7.07
C GLU A 105 6.02 -3.41 7.45
N ALA A 106 4.84 -3.34 6.83
CA ALA A 106 3.71 -4.23 7.11
C ALA A 106 2.73 -4.35 5.95
N GLN A 107 1.78 -5.27 6.10
CA GLN A 107 0.71 -5.52 5.12
C GLN A 107 -0.32 -4.39 5.10
N PHE A 108 -0.69 -3.86 6.27
CA PHE A 108 -1.59 -2.72 6.37
C PHE A 108 -1.08 -1.68 7.36
N LEU A 109 -1.26 -0.42 7.00
CA LEU A 109 -1.09 0.74 7.85
C LEU A 109 -2.44 1.32 8.25
N LEU A 110 -2.64 1.52 9.55
CA LEU A 110 -3.85 2.11 10.12
C LEU A 110 -3.55 3.47 10.74
N VAL A 111 -4.46 4.43 10.55
CA VAL A 111 -4.41 5.77 11.15
C VAL A 111 -5.81 6.19 11.60
N SER A 112 -5.95 6.83 12.76
CA SER A 112 -7.23 7.41 13.19
C SER A 112 -7.44 8.84 12.68
N GLU A 113 -8.69 9.21 12.38
CA GLU A 113 -9.07 10.58 12.04
C GLU A 113 -8.75 11.55 13.18
N GLU A 114 -8.88 11.10 14.43
CA GLU A 114 -8.60 11.89 15.62
C GLU A 114 -7.11 12.20 15.79
N SER A 115 -6.21 11.24 15.47
CA SER A 115 -4.76 11.49 15.43
C SER A 115 -4.38 12.53 14.39
N VAL A 116 -4.98 12.47 13.19
CA VAL A 116 -4.74 13.45 12.13
C VAL A 116 -5.28 14.82 12.53
N CYS A 117 -6.46 14.87 13.15
CA CYS A 117 -7.07 16.10 13.65
C CYS A 117 -6.22 16.75 14.75
N ASP A 118 -5.72 15.97 15.71
CA ASP A 118 -4.83 16.47 16.75
C ASP A 118 -3.51 17.01 16.17
N LEU A 119 -2.90 16.30 15.21
CA LEU A 119 -1.73 16.79 14.49
C LEU A 119 -2.00 18.14 13.81
N ASN A 120 -3.11 18.26 13.08
CA ASN A 120 -3.49 19.51 12.42
C ASN A 120 -3.70 20.66 13.42
N ARG A 121 -4.25 20.37 14.61
CA ARG A 121 -4.38 21.36 15.69
C ARG A 121 -3.02 21.83 16.20
N ARG A 122 -2.07 20.91 16.42
CA ARG A 122 -0.70 21.24 16.84
C ARG A 122 0.02 22.08 15.80
N LEU A 123 -0.06 21.67 14.52
CA LEU A 123 0.50 22.43 13.39
C LEU A 123 -0.09 23.85 13.31
N SER A 124 -1.38 24.01 13.56
CA SER A 124 -2.05 25.32 13.55
C SER A 124 -1.62 26.19 14.74
N SER A 125 -1.40 25.61 15.92
CA SER A 125 -0.90 26.33 17.10
C SER A 125 0.53 26.83 16.93
N ASP A 126 1.40 26.06 16.27
CA ASP A 126 2.80 26.45 16.05
C ASP A 126 2.92 27.58 15.02
N VAL A 127 2.02 27.66 14.03
CA VAL A 127 1.93 28.81 13.11
C VAL A 127 1.54 30.10 13.85
N GLN A 128 0.68 30.00 14.87
CA GLN A 128 0.27 31.15 15.68
C GLN A 128 1.38 31.69 16.61
N LYS A 129 2.39 30.88 16.94
CA LYS A 129 3.52 31.25 17.84
C LYS A 129 4.65 32.04 17.15
N GLY A 130 4.37 32.68 16.01
CA GLY A 130 5.28 33.68 15.44
C GLY A 130 6.29 33.17 14.40
N ILE A 131 6.10 31.98 13.81
CA ILE A 131 6.76 31.63 12.54
C ILE A 131 6.00 32.34 11.41
N SER A 132 6.13 33.66 11.36
CA SER A 132 5.53 34.54 10.34
C SER A 132 5.91 34.06 8.94
N GLY A 133 4.93 33.53 8.20
CA GLY A 133 5.07 33.23 6.77
C GLY A 133 4.72 31.80 6.33
N LYS A 134 4.48 30.85 7.25
CA LYS A 134 3.99 29.51 6.86
C LYS A 134 2.48 29.53 6.71
N ALA A 135 2.00 29.34 5.48
CA ALA A 135 0.58 29.07 5.20
C ALA A 135 0.08 27.93 6.11
N MET A 136 -1.18 28.02 6.57
CA MET A 136 -1.81 26.96 7.36
C MET A 136 -1.71 25.63 6.62
N VAL A 137 -0.86 24.72 7.10
CA VAL A 137 -0.69 23.39 6.50
C VAL A 137 -1.70 22.47 7.16
N GLN A 138 -2.79 22.18 6.44
CA GLN A 138 -3.67 21.06 6.78
C GLN A 138 -3.13 19.79 6.12
N VAL A 139 -2.93 18.76 6.93
CA VAL A 139 -2.46 17.44 6.52
C VAL A 139 -3.66 16.51 6.46
N SER A 140 -3.88 15.88 5.30
CA SER A 140 -4.86 14.81 5.13
C SER A 140 -4.28 13.46 5.55
N ALA A 141 -5.15 12.52 5.95
CA ALA A 141 -4.74 11.16 6.26
C ALA A 141 -3.95 10.49 5.11
N SER A 142 -4.27 10.82 3.85
CA SER A 142 -3.59 10.31 2.66
C SER A 142 -2.07 10.60 2.63
N ARG A 143 -1.58 11.62 3.35
CA ARG A 143 -0.14 11.90 3.47
C ARG A 143 0.63 10.81 4.24
N PHE A 144 -0.06 10.06 5.08
CA PHE A 144 0.51 8.91 5.80
C PHE A 144 0.42 7.62 4.99
N ARG A 145 -0.23 7.64 3.82
CA ARG A 145 -0.49 6.48 2.95
C ARG A 145 -1.13 5.28 3.71
N PRO A 146 -2.15 5.52 4.55
CA PRO A 146 -2.79 4.43 5.27
C PRO A 146 -3.54 3.52 4.31
N ASN A 147 -3.65 2.25 4.66
CA ASN A 147 -4.61 1.35 4.05
C ASN A 147 -5.99 1.47 4.71
N LEU A 148 -6.02 1.77 6.02
CA LEU A 148 -7.24 1.90 6.80
C LEU A 148 -7.26 3.24 7.55
N VAL A 149 -8.37 3.96 7.44
CA VAL A 149 -8.67 5.15 8.25
C VAL A 149 -9.87 4.83 9.13
N VAL A 150 -9.76 5.10 10.42
CA VAL A 150 -10.78 4.77 11.42
C VAL A 150 -11.15 6.00 12.26
N SER A 151 -12.32 5.98 12.89
CA SER A 151 -12.80 7.07 13.76
C SER A 151 -13.56 6.54 14.98
N GLY A 152 -13.90 7.44 15.90
CA GLY A 152 -14.60 7.14 17.16
C GLY A 152 -13.68 6.90 18.36
N GLY A 153 -12.38 7.19 18.22
CA GLY A 153 -11.36 6.98 19.25
C GLY A 153 -10.93 8.26 19.99
N ARG A 154 -9.95 8.12 20.89
CA ARG A 154 -9.12 9.26 21.32
C ARG A 154 -7.95 9.39 20.34
N PRO A 155 -7.38 10.60 20.14
CA PRO A 155 -6.14 10.73 19.38
C PRO A 155 -5.08 9.74 19.91
N TYR A 156 -4.42 9.04 19.00
CA TYR A 156 -3.38 8.03 19.25
C TYR A 156 -3.83 6.79 20.01
N ALA A 157 -5.15 6.55 20.11
CA ALA A 157 -5.67 5.34 20.75
C ALA A 157 -5.24 4.07 19.99
N GLU A 158 -5.06 4.18 18.67
CA GLU A 158 -4.61 3.09 17.81
C GLU A 158 -3.27 2.48 18.24
N ASP A 159 -2.35 3.29 18.80
CA ASP A 159 -1.02 2.86 19.24
C ASP A 159 -1.09 1.80 20.34
N GLY A 160 -2.18 1.80 21.12
CA GLY A 160 -2.41 0.88 22.23
C GLY A 160 -3.20 -0.37 21.84
N TRP A 161 -3.71 -0.46 20.61
CA TRP A 161 -4.50 -1.61 20.18
C TRP A 161 -3.60 -2.84 20.02
N ARG A 162 -4.10 -4.00 20.46
CA ARG A 162 -3.46 -5.30 20.23
C ARG A 162 -4.18 -6.12 19.18
N TYR A 163 -5.50 -5.96 19.11
CA TYR A 163 -6.37 -6.68 18.20
C TYR A 163 -7.44 -5.74 17.66
N ILE A 164 -7.75 -5.91 16.37
CA ILE A 164 -8.84 -5.19 15.71
C ILE A 164 -9.72 -6.21 15.01
N ARG A 165 -11.03 -6.01 15.08
CA ARG A 165 -12.01 -6.81 14.36
C ARG A 165 -12.74 -5.90 13.36
N ILE A 166 -12.70 -6.28 12.09
CA ILE A 166 -13.41 -5.59 11.01
C ILE A 166 -14.34 -6.62 10.36
N GLY A 167 -15.65 -6.44 10.53
CA GLY A 167 -16.63 -7.49 10.19
C GLY A 167 -16.30 -8.80 10.91
N ASN A 168 -16.07 -9.86 10.15
CA ASN A 168 -15.74 -11.20 10.66
C ASN A 168 -14.22 -11.49 10.70
N LYS A 169 -13.39 -10.52 10.29
CA LYS A 169 -11.92 -10.71 10.20
C LYS A 169 -11.23 -10.11 11.42
N HIS A 170 -10.20 -10.81 11.89
CA HIS A 170 -9.40 -10.44 13.06
C HIS A 170 -7.98 -10.12 12.64
N PHE A 171 -7.45 -9.01 13.15
CA PHE A 171 -6.10 -8.51 12.87
C PHE A 171 -5.34 -8.36 14.17
N SER A 172 -4.07 -8.76 14.17
CA SER A 172 -3.13 -8.43 15.24
C SER A 172 -2.45 -7.12 14.90
N VAL A 173 -2.40 -6.21 15.87
CA VAL A 173 -1.62 -4.98 15.77
C VAL A 173 -0.24 -5.26 16.32
N SER A 174 0.79 -4.90 15.57
CA SER A 174 2.17 -4.88 16.05
C SER A 174 2.60 -3.45 16.34
N SER A 175 3.75 -3.28 16.99
CA SER A 175 4.31 -1.96 17.30
C SER A 175 4.31 -1.04 16.06
N ASN A 176 3.91 0.23 16.24
CA ASN A 176 3.75 1.27 15.21
C ASN A 176 2.50 1.18 14.30
N ASN A 177 1.35 0.68 14.79
CA ASN A 177 0.08 0.60 14.03
C ASN A 177 0.12 -0.24 12.76
N LEU A 178 1.08 -1.15 12.71
CA LEU A 178 1.28 -2.09 11.62
C LEU A 178 0.41 -3.32 11.87
N LEU A 179 -0.56 -3.58 10.99
CA LEU A 179 -1.46 -4.73 11.12
C LEU A 179 -0.91 -5.94 10.35
N TYR A 180 -1.03 -7.09 11.01
CA TYR A 180 -0.77 -8.40 10.44
C TYR A 180 -2.03 -9.26 10.55
N GLY A 181 -2.51 -9.77 9.43
CA GLY A 181 -3.65 -10.71 9.41
C GLY A 181 -3.17 -12.15 9.60
N MET A 182 -3.94 -12.97 10.33
CA MET A 182 -3.95 -14.39 10.01
C MET A 182 -4.68 -14.52 8.67
N ILE A 183 -3.92 -14.72 7.59
CA ILE A 183 -4.49 -15.04 6.28
C ILE A 183 -5.02 -16.48 6.35
N GLU A 184 -6.14 -16.67 7.03
CA GLU A 184 -7.05 -17.74 6.64
C GLU A 184 -7.89 -17.18 5.50
N GLN A 185 -7.52 -17.66 4.31
CA GLN A 185 -8.23 -17.63 3.03
C GLN A 185 -9.40 -16.65 2.95
N ILE A 186 -9.25 -15.66 2.07
CA ILE A 186 -10.41 -15.13 1.37
C ILE A 186 -10.85 -16.23 0.40
N SER A 187 -11.54 -17.24 0.93
CA SER A 187 -12.38 -18.11 0.10
C SER A 187 -13.64 -17.31 -0.17
N TYR A 188 -13.75 -16.82 -1.40
CA TYR A 188 -15.04 -16.40 -1.94
C TYR A 188 -15.92 -17.65 -2.01
N TYR A 189 -17.04 -17.62 -1.28
CA TYR A 189 -18.24 -18.39 -1.63
C TYR A 189 -19.27 -17.38 -2.12
#